data_AF-A0A1G3XTW7-F1
#
_entry.id   AF-A0A1G3XTW7-F1
#
_cell.length_a   1.000
_cell.length_b   1.000
_cell.length_c   1.000
_cell.angle_alpha   90.00
_cell.angle_beta   90.00
_cell.angle_gamma   90.00
#
_symmetry.space_group_name_H-M   'P 1'
#
loop_
_entity.id
_entity.type
_entity.pdbx_description
1 polymer ?
#
loop_
_entity_poly.entity_id
_entity_poly.type
_entity_poly.pdbx_seq_one_letter_code
_entity_poly.pdbx_strand_id
1 'polypeptide(L)'
;MNFYPKNKVKWLPDKNGIRFYGRGIVYSPEFFNVQKQNIFPNNSITIELWLQPKTEPNKYTSQIFTFYDGKGVDLLILRQWKSELEIIRSRHKSIGLGNALPSGTPRFITITSEKRGTVLYIDGKRIKYYPAYTLIDDTMRIYGQFVLGNSPTGKQPWKGDIFGLAIYNRFLMEKEALQNYQNWVKNGSPAASENKGLIALYIFDERSENLIHNKVGMRYHLFMPGTFQILKKIVLTWEDFRHSLSYLSDIFINIIGFIPFGFIFPAFLFRATSLTKYRIYIITFLIGSGMSLVIELIQANLPVRSSSLTDLLCNTAGTTIGVILFHTFHRLIFSSKRDYY
;
A
#
# COMPACT_ATOMS: atom_id res chain seq x y z
N MET A 1 7.99 16.90 -10.58
CA MET A 1 7.10 16.02 -9.78
C MET A 1 5.92 15.61 -10.64
N ASN A 2 5.53 14.34 -10.65
CA ASN A 2 4.33 13.88 -11.37
C ASN A 2 3.24 13.54 -10.35
N PHE A 3 2.19 14.37 -10.29
CA PHE A 3 1.04 14.19 -9.39
C PHE A 3 0.04 13.14 -9.91
N TYR A 4 0.09 12.83 -11.20
CA TYR A 4 -0.80 11.88 -11.87
C TYR A 4 0.01 10.83 -12.63
N PRO A 5 0.85 10.03 -11.95
CA PRO A 5 1.65 9.03 -12.63
C PRO A 5 0.74 8.01 -13.32
N LYS A 6 1.15 7.54 -14.50
CA LYS A 6 0.42 6.49 -15.23
C LYS A 6 0.28 5.24 -14.38
N ASN A 7 -0.93 4.66 -14.36
CA ASN A 7 -1.15 3.38 -13.71
C ASN A 7 -0.40 2.28 -14.48
N LYS A 8 0.54 1.58 -13.82
CA LYS A 8 1.37 0.56 -14.47
C LYS A 8 0.71 -0.81 -14.49
N VAL A 9 -0.51 -0.84 -15.04
CA VAL A 9 -1.30 -2.04 -15.35
C VAL A 9 -1.56 -2.04 -16.87
N LYS A 10 -1.54 -3.21 -17.50
CA LYS A 10 -1.89 -3.40 -18.91
C LYS A 10 -2.64 -4.72 -19.07
N TRP A 11 -3.57 -4.76 -20.01
CA TRP A 11 -4.13 -6.02 -20.51
C TRP A 11 -3.05 -6.88 -21.17
N LEU A 12 -3.19 -8.20 -21.05
CA LEU A 12 -2.36 -9.13 -21.79
C LEU A 12 -2.83 -9.22 -23.25
N PRO A 13 -1.91 -9.15 -24.24
CA PRO A 13 -2.30 -9.18 -25.64
C PRO A 13 -2.82 -10.56 -26.07
N ASP A 14 -2.12 -11.62 -25.67
CA ASP A 14 -2.32 -12.95 -26.27
C ASP A 14 -3.28 -13.86 -25.49
N LYS A 15 -3.72 -13.43 -24.30
CA LYS A 15 -4.61 -14.20 -23.43
C LYS A 15 -5.36 -13.31 -22.46
N ASN A 16 -6.43 -13.82 -21.88
CA ASN A 16 -7.15 -13.14 -20.81
C ASN A 16 -6.21 -12.91 -19.60
N GLY A 17 -6.34 -11.76 -18.97
CA GLY A 17 -5.52 -11.37 -17.85
C GLY A 17 -4.98 -9.94 -17.92
N ILE A 18 -4.48 -9.49 -16.77
CA ILE A 18 -3.85 -8.19 -16.59
C ILE A 18 -2.44 -8.34 -16.04
N ARG A 19 -1.54 -7.46 -16.46
CA ARG A 19 -0.13 -7.40 -16.05
C ARG A 19 0.15 -6.17 -15.21
N PHE A 20 0.70 -6.41 -14.02
CA PHE A 20 1.32 -5.39 -13.19
C PHE A 20 2.84 -5.39 -13.46
N TYR A 21 3.37 -4.28 -13.96
CA TYR A 21 4.80 -4.16 -14.33
C TYR A 21 5.54 -3.07 -13.56
N GLY A 22 4.88 -2.46 -12.58
CA GLY A 22 5.44 -1.42 -11.71
C GLY A 22 4.40 -0.99 -10.69
N ARG A 23 4.28 0.32 -10.44
CA ARG A 23 3.20 0.90 -9.62
C ARG A 23 1.87 0.82 -10.38
N GLY A 24 1.25 -0.35 -10.33
CA GLY A 24 -0.08 -0.61 -10.87
C GLY A 24 -1.07 -0.84 -9.73
N ILE A 25 -2.32 -0.45 -9.91
CA ILE A 25 -3.40 -0.74 -8.96
C ILE A 25 -4.69 -1.00 -9.73
N VAL A 26 -5.48 -1.95 -9.24
CA VAL A 26 -6.86 -2.21 -9.65
C VAL A 26 -7.68 -2.32 -8.38
N TYR A 27 -8.88 -1.74 -8.32
CA TYR A 27 -9.70 -1.81 -7.10
C TYR A 27 -11.19 -1.84 -7.39
N SER A 28 -12.01 -2.32 -6.46
CA SER A 28 -13.47 -2.23 -6.57
C SER A 28 -13.97 -0.85 -6.12
N PRO A 29 -14.59 -0.04 -6.98
CA PRO A 29 -15.15 1.27 -6.57
C PRO A 29 -16.30 1.12 -5.58
N GLU A 30 -17.11 0.08 -5.76
CA GLU A 30 -18.16 -0.29 -4.83
C GLU A 30 -17.59 -1.07 -3.64
N PHE A 31 -18.11 -0.75 -2.44
CA PHE A 31 -17.79 -1.49 -1.24
C PHE A 31 -18.62 -2.77 -1.16
N PHE A 32 -17.94 -3.90 -0.95
CA PHE A 32 -18.56 -5.14 -0.49
C PHE A 32 -19.15 -4.88 0.89
N ASN A 33 -20.47 -5.04 1.05
CA ASN A 33 -21.15 -4.69 2.29
C ASN A 33 -22.02 -5.85 2.80
N VAL A 34 -21.62 -6.41 3.95
CA VAL A 34 -22.34 -7.50 4.64
C VAL A 34 -23.46 -7.00 5.57
N GLN A 35 -23.59 -5.69 5.80
CA GLN A 35 -24.59 -5.16 6.75
C GLN A 35 -26.05 -5.26 6.26
N LYS A 36 -26.29 -5.51 4.96
CA LYS A 36 -27.66 -5.65 4.41
C LYS A 36 -28.04 -7.09 4.06
N GLN A 37 -27.08 -7.97 3.85
CA GLN A 37 -27.25 -9.40 3.56
C GLN A 37 -26.04 -10.11 4.14
N ASN A 38 -26.21 -11.22 4.87
CA ASN A 38 -25.08 -12.00 5.37
C ASN A 38 -24.36 -12.67 4.18
N ILE A 39 -23.52 -11.93 3.45
CA ILE A 39 -22.92 -12.39 2.20
C ILE A 39 -22.04 -13.60 2.47
N PHE A 40 -21.40 -13.72 3.66
CA PHE A 40 -20.52 -14.81 4.07
C PHE A 40 -21.13 -15.64 5.20
N PRO A 41 -22.08 -16.55 4.91
CA PRO A 41 -22.66 -17.42 5.93
C PRO A 41 -21.56 -18.22 6.64
N ASN A 42 -21.72 -18.43 7.95
CA ASN A 42 -20.78 -19.18 8.79
C ASN A 42 -19.34 -18.64 8.81
N ASN A 43 -19.11 -17.38 8.43
CA ASN A 43 -17.79 -16.79 8.24
C ASN A 43 -16.94 -17.59 7.25
N SER A 44 -17.60 -18.23 6.28
CA SER A 44 -16.94 -19.04 5.28
C SER A 44 -16.60 -18.20 4.05
N ILE A 45 -15.38 -18.30 3.58
CA ILE A 45 -14.92 -17.61 2.36
C ILE A 45 -13.92 -18.49 1.63
N THR A 46 -13.99 -18.46 0.30
CA THR A 46 -12.92 -18.98 -0.54
C THR A 46 -12.46 -17.91 -1.50
N ILE A 47 -11.14 -17.77 -1.63
CA ILE A 47 -10.50 -16.92 -2.63
C ILE A 47 -9.71 -17.85 -3.55
N GLU A 48 -10.03 -17.81 -4.85
CA GLU A 48 -9.28 -18.47 -5.90
C GLU A 48 -8.58 -17.41 -6.75
N LEU A 49 -7.27 -17.57 -6.94
CA LEU A 49 -6.45 -16.61 -7.66
C LEU A 49 -5.51 -17.35 -8.61
N TRP A 50 -5.66 -17.07 -9.90
CA TRP A 50 -4.77 -17.58 -10.94
C TRP A 50 -3.80 -16.48 -11.36
N LEU A 51 -2.51 -16.70 -11.10
CA LEU A 51 -1.50 -15.66 -11.28
C LEU A 51 -0.14 -16.24 -11.73
N GLN A 52 0.72 -15.39 -12.27
CA GLN A 52 2.12 -15.70 -12.56
C GLN A 52 3.02 -14.55 -12.08
N PRO A 53 3.84 -14.74 -11.02
CA PRO A 53 4.81 -13.73 -10.61
C PRO A 53 5.84 -13.50 -11.72
N LYS A 54 6.29 -12.27 -11.91
CA LYS A 54 7.40 -11.94 -12.85
C LYS A 54 8.71 -11.63 -12.14
N THR A 55 8.66 -11.47 -10.82
CA THR A 55 9.82 -11.17 -9.98
C THR A 55 9.67 -11.84 -8.62
N GLU A 56 10.79 -12.07 -7.94
CA GLU A 56 10.84 -12.47 -6.54
C GLU A 56 11.38 -11.30 -5.71
N PRO A 57 10.50 -10.46 -5.13
CA PRO A 57 10.93 -9.26 -4.44
C PRO A 57 11.66 -9.63 -3.14
N ASN A 58 12.91 -9.20 -3.01
CA ASN A 58 13.79 -9.53 -1.87
C ASN A 58 14.20 -8.31 -1.03
N LYS A 59 13.83 -7.09 -1.47
CA LYS A 59 14.12 -5.82 -0.79
C LYS A 59 12.87 -5.11 -0.27
N TYR A 60 11.69 -5.59 -0.66
CA TYR A 60 10.40 -5.04 -0.29
C TYR A 60 9.36 -6.15 -0.29
N THR A 61 8.29 -5.98 0.47
CA THR A 61 7.10 -6.83 0.37
C THR A 61 6.17 -6.30 -0.71
N SER A 62 5.47 -7.19 -1.39
CA SER A 62 4.56 -6.83 -2.48
C SER A 62 3.16 -7.38 -2.21
N GLN A 63 2.12 -6.55 -2.30
CA GLN A 63 0.74 -6.98 -2.08
C GLN A 63 0.09 -7.36 -3.40
N ILE A 64 -0.38 -8.60 -3.48
CA ILE A 64 -1.08 -9.13 -4.66
C ILE A 64 -2.56 -8.78 -4.58
N PHE A 65 -3.16 -9.01 -3.41
CA PHE A 65 -4.57 -8.80 -3.12
C PHE A 65 -4.71 -8.26 -1.70
N THR A 66 -5.54 -7.24 -1.54
CA THR A 66 -5.87 -6.68 -0.23
C THR A 66 -7.36 -6.40 -0.16
N PHE A 67 -8.00 -6.84 0.92
CA PHE A 67 -9.31 -6.36 1.30
C PHE A 67 -9.13 -5.20 2.27
N TYR A 68 -9.64 -4.03 1.93
CA TYR A 68 -9.37 -2.77 2.63
C TYR A 68 -10.68 -2.09 3.03
N ASP A 69 -10.80 -1.67 4.29
CA ASP A 69 -12.06 -1.15 4.86
C ASP A 69 -12.45 0.27 4.40
N GLY A 70 -11.60 0.95 3.63
CA GLY A 70 -11.78 2.34 3.22
C GLY A 70 -11.51 3.37 4.33
N LYS A 71 -11.22 2.94 5.56
CA LYS A 71 -11.04 3.80 6.75
C LYS A 71 -9.63 3.72 7.35
N GLY A 72 -8.79 2.84 6.84
CA GLY A 72 -7.38 2.75 7.23
C GLY A 72 -6.93 1.36 7.69
N VAL A 73 -7.83 0.38 7.73
CA VAL A 73 -7.51 -1.00 8.15
C VAL A 73 -7.47 -1.92 6.94
N ASP A 74 -6.33 -2.57 6.77
CA ASP A 74 -6.15 -3.64 5.80
C ASP A 74 -6.68 -4.92 6.47
N LEU A 75 -7.85 -5.36 6.03
CA LEU A 75 -8.64 -6.42 6.64
C LEU A 75 -8.02 -7.82 6.40
N LEU A 76 -7.62 -8.06 5.15
CA LEU A 76 -6.92 -9.26 4.69
C LEU A 76 -5.89 -8.86 3.65
N ILE A 77 -4.69 -9.41 3.71
CA ILE A 77 -3.60 -9.17 2.76
C ILE A 77 -3.06 -10.52 2.27
N LEU A 78 -2.98 -10.68 0.95
CA LEU A 78 -2.16 -11.68 0.28
C LEU A 78 -0.92 -10.97 -0.26
N ARG A 79 0.25 -11.28 0.29
CA ARG A 79 1.52 -10.67 -0.12
C ARG A 79 2.52 -11.73 -0.56
N GLN A 80 3.48 -11.28 -1.37
CA GLN A 80 4.64 -12.05 -1.79
C GLN A 80 5.91 -11.46 -1.20
N TRP A 81 6.74 -12.35 -0.66
CA TRP A 81 8.13 -12.12 -0.25
C TRP A 81 9.00 -13.19 -0.88
N LYS A 82 9.98 -12.83 -1.71
CA LYS A 82 10.70 -13.78 -2.58
C LYS A 82 9.71 -14.67 -3.34
N SER A 83 9.79 -15.99 -3.20
CA SER A 83 8.86 -16.98 -3.76
C SER A 83 7.76 -17.39 -2.76
N GLU A 84 7.67 -16.77 -1.60
CA GLU A 84 6.74 -17.12 -0.53
C GLU A 84 5.41 -16.39 -0.70
N LEU A 85 4.30 -17.10 -0.44
CA LEU A 85 2.98 -16.50 -0.27
C LEU A 85 2.72 -16.32 1.22
N GLU A 86 2.36 -15.11 1.64
CA GLU A 86 1.96 -14.81 3.01
C GLU A 86 0.53 -14.25 3.02
N ILE A 87 -0.26 -14.76 3.95
CA ILE A 87 -1.65 -14.40 4.20
C ILE A 87 -1.68 -13.75 5.57
N ILE A 88 -2.14 -12.50 5.64
CA ILE A 88 -2.13 -11.69 6.85
C ILE A 88 -3.53 -11.21 7.11
N ARG A 89 -4.03 -11.48 8.32
CA ARG A 89 -5.25 -10.90 8.84
C ARG A 89 -4.89 -9.76 9.80
N SER A 90 -5.71 -8.71 9.81
CA SER A 90 -5.50 -7.50 10.62
C SER A 90 -4.99 -7.80 12.05
N ARG A 91 -3.93 -7.09 12.45
CA ARG A 91 -3.25 -7.11 13.77
C ARG A 91 -2.76 -8.49 14.27
N HIS A 92 -1.65 -8.94 13.69
CA HIS A 92 -0.63 -9.88 14.24
C HIS A 92 -0.67 -11.36 13.85
N LYS A 93 -1.67 -11.87 13.11
CA LYS A 93 -1.65 -13.28 12.65
C LYS A 93 -1.33 -13.39 11.16
N SER A 94 -0.13 -13.86 10.85
CA SER A 94 0.29 -14.23 9.49
C SER A 94 0.51 -15.72 9.37
N ILE A 95 0.08 -16.29 8.26
CA ILE A 95 0.47 -17.63 7.83
C ILE A 95 1.17 -17.51 6.47
N GLY A 96 2.07 -18.44 6.17
CA GLY A 96 2.80 -18.40 4.91
C GLY A 96 3.17 -19.78 4.40
N LEU A 97 3.46 -19.83 3.11
CA LEU A 97 3.95 -20.99 2.39
C LEU A 97 5.15 -20.58 1.52
N GLY A 98 6.31 -21.17 1.83
CA GLY A 98 7.53 -20.98 1.05
C GLY A 98 7.42 -21.62 -0.34
N ASN A 99 8.09 -21.02 -1.33
CA ASN A 99 8.11 -21.49 -2.72
C ASN A 99 6.74 -21.66 -3.39
N ALA A 100 5.69 -21.01 -2.87
CA ALA A 100 4.36 -21.00 -3.45
C ALA A 100 4.28 -20.21 -4.77
N LEU A 101 5.13 -19.18 -4.91
CA LEU A 101 5.10 -18.15 -5.95
C LEU A 101 6.46 -17.99 -6.67
N PRO A 102 7.02 -19.05 -7.27
CA PRO A 102 8.28 -18.92 -8.02
C PRO A 102 8.10 -18.00 -9.24
N SER A 103 9.12 -17.20 -9.53
CA SER A 103 9.08 -16.29 -10.68
C SER A 103 8.92 -17.04 -12.00
N GLY A 104 8.06 -16.54 -12.88
CA GLY A 104 7.86 -17.08 -14.22
C GLY A 104 6.89 -18.26 -14.29
N THR A 105 6.44 -18.83 -13.16
CA THR A 105 5.56 -19.99 -13.14
C THR A 105 4.12 -19.59 -12.82
N PRO A 106 3.14 -19.93 -13.69
CA PRO A 106 1.72 -19.80 -13.35
C PRO A 106 1.36 -20.68 -12.16
N ARG A 107 0.57 -20.14 -11.23
CA ARG A 107 0.08 -20.81 -10.03
C ARG A 107 -1.39 -20.52 -9.85
N PHE A 108 -2.15 -21.57 -9.56
CA PHE A 108 -3.53 -21.47 -9.14
C PHE A 108 -3.61 -21.67 -7.63
N ILE A 109 -4.03 -20.64 -6.91
CA ILE A 109 -4.07 -20.63 -5.45
C ILE A 109 -5.53 -20.66 -5.02
N THR A 110 -5.90 -21.62 -4.18
CA THR A 110 -7.19 -21.63 -3.49
C THR A 110 -6.97 -21.51 -2.00
N ILE A 111 -7.55 -20.46 -1.40
CA ILE A 111 -7.55 -20.23 0.05
C ILE A 111 -8.99 -20.33 0.52
N THR A 112 -9.34 -21.43 1.18
CA THR A 112 -10.68 -21.68 1.71
C THR A 112 -10.65 -21.62 3.23
N SER A 113 -11.60 -20.93 3.83
CA SER A 113 -11.63 -20.69 5.27
C SER A 113 -13.05 -20.79 5.82
N GLU A 114 -13.16 -21.33 7.02
CA GLU A 114 -14.38 -21.40 7.82
C GLU A 114 -14.01 -21.29 9.32
N LYS A 115 -15.01 -21.38 10.21
CA LYS A 115 -14.80 -21.28 11.68
C LYS A 115 -13.69 -22.20 12.23
N ARG A 116 -13.47 -23.37 11.62
CA ARG A 116 -12.48 -24.36 12.09
C ARG A 116 -11.04 -24.00 11.69
N GLY A 117 -10.85 -23.30 10.58
CA GLY A 117 -9.52 -22.95 10.09
C GLY A 117 -9.48 -22.60 8.61
N THR A 118 -8.27 -22.54 8.08
CA THR A 118 -7.99 -22.20 6.67
C THR A 118 -7.21 -23.31 6.01
N VAL A 119 -7.61 -23.74 4.82
CA VAL A 119 -6.88 -24.68 3.97
C VAL A 119 -6.33 -23.94 2.76
N LEU A 120 -5.06 -24.21 2.44
CA LEU A 120 -4.37 -23.68 1.28
C LEU A 120 -4.13 -24.80 0.26
N TYR A 121 -4.57 -24.58 -0.97
CA TYR A 121 -4.30 -25.43 -2.12
C TYR A 121 -3.45 -24.68 -3.14
N ILE A 122 -2.54 -25.40 -3.78
CA ILE A 122 -1.77 -24.93 -4.93
C ILE A 122 -1.99 -25.94 -6.05
N ASP A 123 -2.42 -25.44 -7.21
CA ASP A 123 -2.66 -26.22 -8.42
C ASP A 123 -3.58 -27.43 -8.14
N GLY A 124 -4.66 -27.17 -7.39
CA GLY A 124 -5.67 -28.16 -6.99
C GLY A 124 -5.25 -29.13 -5.87
N LYS A 125 -3.98 -29.13 -5.45
CA LYS A 125 -3.47 -30.01 -4.39
C LYS A 125 -3.48 -29.32 -3.03
N ARG A 126 -4.01 -29.98 -2.00
CA ARG A 126 -3.93 -29.49 -0.61
C ARG A 126 -2.47 -29.43 -0.16
N ILE A 127 -2.01 -28.25 0.24
CA ILE A 127 -0.64 -28.06 0.73
C ILE A 127 -0.59 -28.00 2.25
N LYS A 128 -1.49 -27.21 2.86
CA LYS A 128 -1.45 -26.99 4.30
C LYS A 128 -2.82 -26.66 4.87
N TYR A 129 -3.03 -27.05 6.12
CA TYR A 129 -4.17 -26.64 6.93
C TYR A 129 -3.67 -25.87 8.14
N TYR A 130 -4.31 -24.72 8.39
CA TYR A 130 -4.01 -23.82 9.48
C TYR A 130 -5.21 -23.84 10.43
N PRO A 131 -5.19 -24.68 11.47
CA PRO A 131 -6.27 -24.73 12.45
C PRO A 131 -6.35 -23.39 13.21
N ALA A 132 -7.56 -22.97 13.57
CA ALA A 132 -7.81 -21.73 14.33
C ALA A 132 -7.29 -20.44 13.67
N TYR A 133 -6.92 -20.50 12.38
CA TYR A 133 -6.67 -19.33 11.54
C TYR A 133 -7.85 -19.17 10.58
N THR A 134 -8.64 -18.12 10.74
CA THR A 134 -9.81 -17.85 9.88
C THR A 134 -9.62 -16.53 9.14
N LEU A 135 -10.00 -16.46 7.87
CA LEU A 135 -9.88 -15.23 7.07
C LEU A 135 -10.91 -14.17 7.48
N ILE A 136 -12.07 -14.63 7.94
CA ILE A 136 -13.17 -13.82 8.46
C ILE A 136 -13.46 -14.29 9.89
N ASP A 137 -13.88 -13.39 10.77
CA ASP A 137 -14.46 -13.74 12.06
C ASP A 137 -15.72 -12.91 12.38
N ASP A 138 -16.38 -13.25 13.48
CA ASP A 138 -17.63 -12.62 13.93
C ASP A 138 -17.46 -11.13 14.32
N THR A 139 -16.22 -10.70 14.61
CA THR A 139 -15.90 -9.30 14.96
C THR A 139 -15.64 -8.44 13.73
N MET A 140 -15.34 -9.07 12.61
CA MET A 140 -14.94 -8.43 11.38
C MET A 140 -16.18 -8.01 10.60
N ARG A 141 -16.51 -6.71 10.67
CA ARG A 141 -17.43 -6.10 9.72
C ARG A 141 -16.79 -6.14 8.34
N ILE A 142 -17.21 -7.09 7.51
CA ILE A 142 -16.79 -7.19 6.11
C ILE A 142 -17.47 -6.05 5.36
N TYR A 143 -16.77 -4.93 5.38
CA TYR A 143 -17.06 -3.73 4.66
C TYR A 143 -15.74 -3.28 4.05
N GLY A 144 -15.66 -3.22 2.73
CA GLY A 144 -14.41 -2.82 2.12
C GLY A 144 -14.38 -2.96 0.61
N GLN A 145 -13.24 -2.59 0.06
CA GLN A 145 -12.90 -2.72 -1.34
C GLN A 145 -11.80 -3.77 -1.52
N PHE A 146 -11.85 -4.50 -2.63
CA PHE A 146 -10.72 -5.30 -3.09
C PHE A 146 -9.73 -4.40 -3.81
N VAL A 147 -8.46 -4.62 -3.56
CA VAL A 147 -7.33 -3.92 -4.16
C VAL A 147 -6.34 -4.95 -4.66
N LEU A 148 -5.92 -4.85 -5.92
CA LEU A 148 -5.01 -5.77 -6.57
C LEU A 148 -3.71 -5.07 -7.00
N GLY A 149 -2.63 -5.83 -6.90
CA GLY A 149 -1.32 -5.50 -7.44
C GLY A 149 -0.55 -4.41 -6.70
N ASN A 150 -1.10 -3.86 -5.61
CA ASN A 150 -0.41 -2.95 -4.71
C ASN A 150 -1.12 -2.87 -3.36
N SER A 151 -0.47 -2.28 -2.36
CA SER A 151 -1.15 -1.87 -1.15
C SER A 151 -2.09 -0.69 -1.40
N PRO A 152 -3.12 -0.47 -0.56
CA PRO A 152 -3.96 0.72 -0.62
C PRO A 152 -3.16 2.03 -0.54
N THR A 153 -1.97 1.99 0.08
CA THR A 153 -1.03 3.11 0.19
C THR A 153 -0.21 3.34 -1.08
N GLY A 154 -0.20 2.39 -2.01
CA GLY A 154 0.56 2.43 -3.25
C GLY A 154 2.06 2.15 -3.12
N LYS A 155 2.53 1.76 -1.93
CA LYS A 155 3.95 1.61 -1.59
C LYS A 155 4.48 0.17 -1.73
N GLN A 156 3.63 -0.84 -1.90
CA GLN A 156 4.02 -2.26 -1.98
C GLN A 156 3.57 -2.88 -3.32
N PRO A 157 4.08 -2.40 -4.47
CA PRO A 157 3.66 -2.85 -5.78
C PRO A 157 4.07 -4.31 -6.03
N TRP A 158 3.15 -5.08 -6.58
CA TRP A 158 3.40 -6.42 -7.08
C TRP A 158 3.67 -6.40 -8.59
N LYS A 159 4.47 -7.35 -9.06
CA LYS A 159 4.82 -7.50 -10.47
C LYS A 159 4.52 -8.92 -10.92
N GLY A 160 3.55 -9.03 -11.81
CA GLY A 160 3.07 -10.30 -12.27
C GLY A 160 1.83 -10.18 -13.15
N ASP A 161 1.38 -11.33 -13.62
CA ASP A 161 0.16 -11.46 -14.40
C ASP A 161 -0.93 -12.06 -13.49
N ILE A 162 -2.14 -11.51 -13.52
CA ILE A 162 -3.34 -12.14 -12.94
C ILE A 162 -4.22 -12.57 -14.10
N PHE A 163 -4.55 -13.85 -14.15
CA PHE A 163 -5.39 -14.46 -15.19
C PHE A 163 -6.84 -14.63 -14.72
N GLY A 164 -7.07 -14.70 -13.41
CA GLY A 164 -8.39 -14.97 -12.86
C GLY A 164 -8.48 -14.72 -11.38
N LEU A 165 -9.63 -14.22 -10.92
CA LEU A 165 -9.97 -14.06 -9.51
C LEU A 165 -11.42 -14.51 -9.30
N ALA A 166 -11.65 -15.44 -8.39
CA ALA A 166 -12.98 -15.83 -7.94
C ALA A 166 -13.06 -15.76 -6.42
N ILE A 167 -14.23 -15.34 -5.93
CA ILE A 167 -14.51 -15.24 -4.51
C ILE A 167 -15.84 -15.92 -4.24
N TYR A 168 -15.83 -16.85 -3.29
CA TYR A 168 -16.98 -17.59 -2.84
C TYR A 168 -17.28 -17.24 -1.40
N ASN A 169 -18.56 -17.28 -1.05
CA ASN A 169 -19.04 -17.09 0.30
C ASN A 169 -19.19 -18.39 1.10
N ARG A 170 -18.43 -19.41 0.72
CA ARG A 170 -18.48 -20.73 1.31
C ARG A 170 -17.10 -21.35 1.36
N PHE A 171 -17.01 -22.42 2.12
CA PHE A 171 -15.86 -23.29 2.12
C PHE A 171 -15.92 -24.21 0.90
N LEU A 172 -14.82 -24.34 0.17
CA LEU A 172 -14.65 -25.35 -0.88
C LEU A 172 -13.97 -26.61 -0.32
N MET A 173 -14.53 -27.77 -0.63
CA MET A 173 -13.92 -29.06 -0.33
C MET A 173 -12.79 -29.38 -1.32
N GLU A 174 -11.89 -30.31 -0.95
CA GLU A 174 -10.72 -30.67 -1.77
C GLU A 174 -11.07 -31.11 -3.19
N LYS A 175 -12.14 -31.89 -3.38
CA LYS A 175 -12.61 -32.29 -4.70
C LYS A 175 -13.05 -31.10 -5.55
N GLU A 176 -13.74 -30.13 -4.93
CA GLU A 176 -14.19 -28.92 -5.62
C GLU A 176 -13.01 -28.02 -5.97
N ALA A 177 -12.05 -27.83 -5.06
CA ALA A 177 -10.85 -27.04 -5.33
C ALA A 177 -10.01 -27.62 -6.49
N LEU A 178 -9.88 -28.95 -6.56
CA LEU A 178 -9.22 -29.64 -7.66
C LEU A 178 -9.98 -29.49 -8.99
N GLN A 179 -11.30 -29.63 -8.95
CA GLN A 179 -12.15 -29.49 -10.13
C GLN A 179 -12.12 -28.06 -10.69
N ASN A 180 -12.24 -27.06 -9.81
CA ASN A 180 -12.11 -25.65 -10.16
C ASN A 180 -10.76 -25.39 -10.83
N TYR A 181 -9.65 -25.87 -10.24
CA TYR A 181 -8.32 -25.73 -10.85
C TYR A 181 -8.27 -26.30 -12.29
N GLN A 182 -8.78 -27.51 -12.49
CA GLN A 182 -8.82 -28.14 -13.81
C GLN A 182 -9.65 -27.32 -14.81
N ASN A 183 -10.79 -26.78 -14.37
CA ASN A 183 -11.66 -25.92 -15.17
C ASN A 183 -10.98 -24.60 -15.54
N TRP A 184 -10.31 -23.94 -14.59
CA TRP A 184 -9.57 -22.72 -14.84
C TRP A 184 -8.44 -22.93 -15.86
N VAL A 185 -7.66 -24.00 -15.71
CA VAL A 185 -6.56 -24.31 -16.64
C VAL A 185 -7.08 -24.64 -18.03
N LYS A 186 -8.20 -25.37 -18.13
CA LYS A 186 -8.76 -25.81 -19.42
C LYS A 186 -9.56 -24.73 -20.13
N ASN A 187 -10.41 -24.01 -19.40
CA ASN A 187 -11.46 -23.14 -19.95
C ASN A 187 -11.26 -21.65 -19.62
N GLY A 188 -10.35 -21.31 -18.69
CA GLY A 188 -10.15 -19.93 -18.24
C GLY A 188 -11.21 -19.41 -17.28
N SER A 189 -12.12 -20.27 -16.80
CA SER A 189 -13.14 -19.93 -15.80
C SER A 189 -13.63 -21.17 -15.04
N PRO A 190 -14.28 -21.01 -13.87
CA PRO A 190 -15.06 -22.08 -13.23
C PRO A 190 -16.18 -22.58 -14.14
N ALA A 191 -16.71 -23.78 -13.88
CA ALA A 191 -17.86 -24.31 -14.61
C ALA A 191 -19.17 -23.63 -14.18
N ALA A 192 -20.15 -23.52 -15.09
CA ALA A 192 -21.45 -22.90 -14.80
C ALA A 192 -22.23 -23.59 -13.65
N SER A 193 -22.02 -24.89 -13.43
CA SER A 193 -22.57 -25.65 -12.30
C SER A 193 -21.92 -25.34 -10.95
N GLU A 194 -20.77 -24.66 -10.93
CA GLU A 194 -19.97 -24.34 -9.74
C GLU A 194 -20.30 -22.96 -9.14
N ASN A 195 -21.32 -22.28 -9.68
CA ASN A 195 -21.79 -20.95 -9.23
C ASN A 195 -22.36 -20.94 -7.79
N LYS A 196 -22.46 -22.09 -7.10
CA LYS A 196 -22.98 -22.13 -5.73
C LYS A 196 -22.07 -21.32 -4.81
N GLY A 197 -22.62 -20.22 -4.28
CA GLY A 197 -21.91 -19.34 -3.37
C GLY A 197 -20.81 -18.50 -4.03
N LEU A 198 -20.67 -18.52 -5.36
CA LEU A 198 -19.77 -17.62 -6.07
C LEU A 198 -20.37 -16.20 -6.02
N ILE A 199 -19.61 -15.22 -5.53
CA ILE A 199 -20.08 -13.83 -5.35
C ILE A 199 -19.34 -12.83 -6.24
N ALA A 200 -18.12 -13.17 -6.66
CA ALA A 200 -17.36 -12.39 -7.61
C ALA A 200 -16.51 -13.29 -8.51
N LEU A 201 -16.53 -13.03 -9.81
CA LEU A 201 -15.70 -13.70 -10.81
C LEU A 201 -15.15 -12.68 -11.80
N TYR A 202 -13.83 -12.61 -11.91
CA TYR A 202 -13.12 -11.78 -12.86
C TYR A 202 -12.20 -12.68 -13.70
N ILE A 203 -12.52 -12.79 -14.99
CA ILE A 203 -11.73 -13.55 -15.96
C ILE A 203 -10.83 -12.66 -16.81
N PHE A 204 -10.95 -11.33 -16.67
CA PHE A 204 -10.08 -10.34 -17.32
C PHE A 204 -10.04 -10.48 -18.86
N ASP A 205 -11.21 -10.49 -19.49
CA ASP A 205 -11.41 -10.67 -20.94
C ASP A 205 -11.77 -9.37 -21.68
N GLU A 206 -11.81 -8.22 -21.01
CA GLU A 206 -12.29 -6.95 -21.57
C GLU A 206 -11.29 -6.23 -22.50
N ARG A 207 -10.00 -6.58 -22.42
CA ARG A 207 -8.88 -6.18 -23.34
C ARG A 207 -8.50 -4.71 -23.45
N SER A 208 -9.44 -3.77 -23.39
CA SER A 208 -9.18 -2.35 -23.55
C SER A 208 -9.94 -1.46 -22.58
N GLU A 209 -10.89 -2.02 -21.84
CA GLU A 209 -11.71 -1.25 -20.91
C GLU A 209 -10.97 -0.96 -19.60
N ASN A 210 -11.41 0.09 -18.91
CA ASN A 210 -10.97 0.39 -17.55
C ASN A 210 -11.86 -0.31 -16.51
N LEU A 211 -13.07 -0.69 -16.88
CA LEU A 211 -13.98 -1.46 -16.03
C LEU A 211 -13.78 -2.94 -16.29
N ILE A 212 -13.67 -3.73 -15.23
CA ILE A 212 -13.50 -5.18 -15.27
C ILE A 212 -14.76 -5.77 -14.66
N HIS A 213 -15.47 -6.54 -15.46
CA HIS A 213 -16.81 -6.98 -15.13
C HIS A 213 -16.78 -8.17 -14.16
N ASN A 214 -17.55 -8.07 -13.08
CA ASN A 214 -17.92 -9.24 -12.31
C ASN A 214 -18.88 -10.08 -13.15
N LYS A 215 -18.50 -11.30 -13.52
CA LYS A 215 -19.32 -12.17 -14.38
C LYS A 215 -20.53 -12.79 -13.67
N VAL A 216 -20.61 -12.65 -12.34
CA VAL A 216 -21.70 -13.23 -11.52
C VAL A 216 -22.90 -12.28 -11.41
N GLY A 217 -22.69 -10.96 -11.52
CA GLY A 217 -23.77 -9.99 -11.35
C GLY A 217 -23.36 -8.56 -11.68
N MET A 218 -24.32 -7.64 -11.57
CA MET A 218 -24.17 -6.22 -11.98
C MET A 218 -23.49 -5.35 -10.93
N ARG A 219 -22.82 -5.94 -9.93
CA ARG A 219 -22.20 -5.23 -8.81
C ARG A 219 -20.80 -5.73 -8.57
N TYR A 220 -20.04 -4.91 -7.85
CA TYR A 220 -18.66 -5.21 -7.46
C TYR A 220 -17.72 -5.37 -8.65
N HIS A 221 -17.90 -4.58 -9.71
CA HIS A 221 -16.92 -4.46 -10.77
C HIS A 221 -15.57 -3.98 -10.22
N LEU A 222 -14.46 -4.38 -10.86
CA LEU A 222 -13.16 -3.77 -10.58
C LEU A 222 -12.90 -2.63 -11.57
N PHE A 223 -12.08 -1.69 -11.15
CA PHE A 223 -11.68 -0.54 -11.93
C PHE A 223 -10.16 -0.48 -12.02
N MET A 224 -9.68 -0.44 -13.25
CA MET A 224 -8.30 -0.20 -13.62
C MET A 224 -8.17 1.28 -14.04
N PRO A 225 -7.77 2.18 -13.14
CA PRO A 225 -7.71 3.60 -13.45
C PRO A 225 -6.59 3.88 -14.47
N GLY A 226 -6.78 4.88 -15.34
CA GLY A 226 -5.73 5.30 -16.29
C GLY A 226 -4.53 5.97 -15.60
N THR A 227 -4.78 6.67 -14.49
CA THR A 227 -3.78 7.26 -13.60
C THR A 227 -3.72 6.50 -12.29
N PHE A 228 -2.54 6.37 -11.71
CA PHE A 228 -2.35 5.66 -10.45
C PHE A 228 -3.03 6.42 -9.30
N GLN A 229 -3.82 5.71 -8.50
CA GLN A 229 -4.58 6.28 -7.39
C GLN A 229 -4.08 5.73 -6.05
N ILE A 230 -3.98 6.60 -5.04
CA ILE A 230 -3.69 6.23 -3.65
C ILE A 230 -5.02 6.11 -2.92
N LEU A 231 -5.34 4.93 -2.40
CA LEU A 231 -6.60 4.66 -1.70
C LEU A 231 -6.50 4.93 -0.19
N LYS A 232 -5.29 4.86 0.37
CA LYS A 232 -4.98 5.10 1.79
C LYS A 232 -3.79 6.06 1.92
N LYS A 233 -4.07 7.29 2.32
CA LYS A 233 -3.04 8.30 2.60
C LYS A 233 -2.42 8.05 3.98
N ILE A 234 -1.10 8.15 4.08
CA ILE A 234 -0.41 8.12 5.37
C ILE A 234 0.42 9.40 5.46
N VAL A 235 0.20 10.14 6.54
CA VAL A 235 0.81 11.43 6.82
C VAL A 235 1.73 11.26 8.03
N LEU A 236 2.91 11.88 8.00
CA LEU A 236 3.87 11.95 9.11
C LEU A 236 4.18 10.57 9.72
N THR A 237 4.59 9.61 8.88
CA THR A 237 5.03 8.31 9.42
C THR A 237 6.32 8.47 10.21
N TRP A 238 6.39 7.84 11.37
CA TRP A 238 7.66 7.52 11.98
C TRP A 238 8.33 6.45 11.12
N GLU A 239 9.45 6.78 10.49
CA GLU A 239 10.25 5.76 9.82
C GLU A 239 11.10 5.08 10.89
N ASP A 240 10.93 3.76 11.06
CA ASP A 240 11.82 2.97 11.92
C ASP A 240 13.27 3.23 11.51
N PHE A 241 14.16 3.46 12.47
CA PHE A 241 15.58 3.70 12.24
C PHE A 241 16.16 2.58 11.37
N ARG A 242 16.30 2.85 10.07
CA ARG A 242 16.99 1.96 9.15
C ARG A 242 18.45 2.39 9.15
N HIS A 243 19.35 1.54 9.64
CA HIS A 243 20.80 1.73 9.54
C HIS A 243 21.28 1.59 8.09
N SER A 244 20.80 2.46 7.21
CA SER A 244 21.22 2.52 5.81
C SER A 244 21.87 3.88 5.53
N LEU A 245 22.93 3.87 4.72
CA LEU A 245 23.64 5.09 4.33
C LEU A 245 22.72 6.10 3.61
N SER A 246 21.72 5.60 2.87
CA SER A 246 20.68 6.44 2.25
C SER A 246 19.87 7.21 3.29
N TYR A 247 19.43 6.55 4.35
CA TYR A 247 18.65 7.17 5.42
C TYR A 247 19.45 8.27 6.15
N LEU A 248 20.73 8.03 6.40
CA LEU A 248 21.60 9.06 6.97
C LEU A 248 21.77 10.24 6.01
N SER A 249 21.96 9.97 4.71
CA SER A 249 22.04 11.03 3.69
C SER A 249 20.79 11.89 3.68
N ASP A 250 19.60 11.29 3.76
CA ASP A 250 18.32 12.01 3.77
C ASP A 250 18.20 12.93 5.01
N ILE A 251 18.61 12.44 6.20
CA ILE A 251 18.68 13.25 7.42
C ILE A 251 19.61 14.46 7.23
N PHE A 252 20.83 14.25 6.73
CA PHE A 252 21.80 15.32 6.53
C PHE A 252 21.31 16.37 5.53
N ILE A 253 20.72 15.94 4.41
CA ILE A 253 20.16 16.84 3.39
C ILE A 253 19.03 17.69 3.98
N ASN A 254 18.12 17.08 4.75
CA ASN A 254 17.00 17.79 5.39
C ASN A 254 17.49 18.84 6.40
N ILE A 255 18.49 18.51 7.23
CA ILE A 255 19.09 19.48 8.16
C ILE A 255 19.78 20.62 7.40
N ILE A 256 20.72 20.29 6.51
CA ILE A 256 21.54 21.28 5.81
C ILE A 256 20.67 22.19 4.93
N GLY A 257 19.63 21.64 4.30
CA GLY A 257 18.71 22.38 3.44
C GLY A 257 17.97 23.51 4.14
N PHE A 258 17.72 23.39 5.45
CA PHE A 258 16.99 24.39 6.24
C PHE A 258 17.89 25.37 7.03
N ILE A 259 19.20 25.10 7.14
CA ILE A 259 20.15 26.03 7.79
C ILE A 259 20.13 27.43 7.13
N PRO A 260 20.19 27.58 5.79
CA PRO A 260 20.17 28.89 5.14
C PRO A 260 18.92 29.70 5.50
N PHE A 261 17.75 29.06 5.53
CA PHE A 261 16.50 29.72 5.94
C PHE A 261 16.59 30.20 7.39
N GLY A 262 17.02 29.33 8.31
CA GLY A 262 17.19 29.67 9.72
C GLY A 262 18.21 30.78 9.97
N PHE A 263 19.19 30.97 9.09
CA PHE A 263 20.19 32.04 9.19
C PHE A 263 19.70 33.37 8.60
N ILE A 264 19.10 33.35 7.41
CA ILE A 264 18.74 34.55 6.64
C ILE A 264 17.45 35.18 7.17
N PHE A 265 16.44 34.38 7.50
CA PHE A 265 15.14 34.88 7.92
C PHE A 265 15.17 35.74 9.20
N PRO A 266 15.92 35.39 10.27
CA PRO A 266 16.04 36.28 11.41
C PRO A 266 16.80 37.55 11.03
N ALA A 267 17.85 37.48 10.21
CA ALA A 267 18.57 38.67 9.72
C ALA A 267 17.63 39.67 9.02
N PHE A 268 16.71 39.16 8.20
CA PHE A 268 15.65 39.95 7.59
C PHE A 268 14.73 40.59 8.63
N LEU A 269 14.21 39.81 9.60
CA LEU A 269 13.29 40.32 10.63
C LEU A 269 13.93 41.35 11.57
N PHE A 270 15.22 41.20 11.88
CA PHE A 270 15.98 42.18 12.67
C PHE A 270 16.07 43.53 11.94
N ARG A 271 16.10 43.53 10.61
CA ARG A 271 16.11 44.75 9.79
C ARG A 271 14.71 45.31 9.56
N ALA A 272 13.72 44.44 9.42
CA ALA A 272 12.37 44.81 9.01
C ALA A 272 11.44 45.17 10.19
N THR A 273 11.80 44.82 11.44
CA THR A 273 10.92 44.96 12.60
C THR A 273 11.65 45.47 13.84
N SER A 274 10.90 46.01 14.80
CA SER A 274 11.40 46.41 16.14
C SER A 274 11.22 45.30 17.19
N LEU A 275 11.02 44.05 16.77
CA LEU A 275 10.78 42.93 17.68
C LEU A 275 12.04 42.57 18.49
N THR A 276 11.84 42.00 19.67
CA THR A 276 12.95 41.49 20.48
C THR A 276 13.59 40.27 19.80
N LYS A 277 14.89 40.07 20.03
CA LYS A 277 15.65 38.93 19.48
C LYS A 277 14.96 37.57 19.71
N TYR A 278 14.41 37.36 20.91
CA TYR A 278 13.72 36.12 21.26
C TYR A 278 12.45 35.92 20.43
N ARG A 279 11.66 36.98 20.20
CA ARG A 279 10.48 36.91 19.34
C ARG A 279 10.87 36.58 17.91
N ILE A 280 11.92 37.20 17.38
CA ILE A 280 12.43 36.92 16.03
C ILE A 280 12.84 35.45 15.88
N TYR A 281 13.56 34.90 16.86
CA TYR A 281 13.99 33.50 16.84
C TYR A 281 12.81 32.53 16.92
N ILE A 282 11.83 32.79 17.81
CA ILE A 282 10.61 31.97 17.92
C ILE A 282 9.81 32.02 16.62
N ILE A 283 9.62 33.20 16.03
CA ILE A 283 8.89 33.34 14.75
C ILE A 283 9.62 32.58 13.64
N THR A 284 10.94 32.67 13.56
CA THR A 284 11.75 31.93 12.57
C THR A 284 11.57 30.42 12.74
N PHE A 285 11.66 29.93 13.99
CA PHE A 285 11.45 28.52 14.30
C PHE A 285 10.06 28.05 13.89
N LEU A 286 9.01 28.80 14.24
CA LEU A 286 7.62 28.45 13.94
C LEU A 286 7.36 28.45 12.43
N ILE A 287 7.85 29.45 11.70
CA ILE A 287 7.68 29.53 10.24
C ILE A 287 8.48 28.42 9.55
N GLY A 288 9.72 28.14 9.97
CA GLY A 288 10.50 27.04 9.40
C GLY A 288 9.86 25.67 9.65
N SER A 289 9.38 25.42 10.86
CA SER A 289 8.63 24.22 11.22
C SER A 289 7.32 24.11 10.43
N GLY A 290 6.58 25.21 10.29
CA GLY A 290 5.35 25.28 9.52
C GLY A 290 5.56 25.04 8.03
N MET A 291 6.62 25.62 7.44
CA MET A 291 7.01 25.38 6.06
C MET A 291 7.37 23.91 5.83
N SER A 292 8.12 23.31 6.74
CA SER A 292 8.43 21.89 6.72
C SER A 292 7.16 21.02 6.78
N LEU A 293 6.21 21.36 7.67
CA LEU A 293 4.92 20.67 7.75
C LEU A 293 4.12 20.80 6.44
N VAL A 294 4.10 21.97 5.81
CA VAL A 294 3.43 22.16 4.51
C VAL A 294 4.06 21.29 3.43
N ILE A 295 5.38 21.19 3.38
CA ILE A 295 6.08 20.29 2.45
C ILE A 295 5.65 18.85 2.70
N GLU A 296 5.61 18.40 3.95
CA GLU A 296 5.17 17.05 4.33
C GLU A 296 3.72 16.76 3.89
N LEU A 297 2.81 17.72 4.10
CA LEU A 297 1.41 17.59 3.69
C LEU A 297 1.26 17.52 2.16
N ILE A 298 2.06 18.27 1.41
CA ILE A 298 2.11 18.18 -0.06
C ILE A 298 2.63 16.79 -0.47
N GLN A 299 3.70 16.31 0.17
CA GLN A 299 4.29 15.01 -0.15
C GLN A 299 3.38 13.83 0.19
N ALA A 300 2.53 13.93 1.22
CA ALA A 300 1.54 12.90 1.55
C ALA A 300 0.53 12.63 0.42
N ASN A 301 0.38 13.58 -0.53
CA ASN A 301 -0.46 13.43 -1.72
C ASN A 301 0.32 12.88 -2.93
N LEU A 302 1.64 12.73 -2.83
CA LEU A 302 2.47 12.22 -3.92
C LEU A 302 2.62 10.70 -3.83
N PRO A 303 2.27 9.95 -4.88
CA PRO A 303 2.40 8.48 -4.88
C PRO A 303 3.82 7.99 -4.58
N VAL A 304 4.83 8.77 -4.97
CA VAL A 304 6.25 8.39 -4.94
C VAL A 304 6.95 8.77 -3.64
N ARG A 305 6.38 9.64 -2.81
CA ARG A 305 7.01 10.14 -1.58
C ARG A 305 6.29 9.62 -0.34
N SER A 306 7.04 9.37 0.73
CA SER A 306 6.50 9.26 2.08
C SER A 306 6.45 10.65 2.69
N SER A 307 5.38 10.97 3.42
CA SER A 307 5.48 12.00 4.45
C SER A 307 6.10 11.40 5.70
N SER A 308 7.12 12.05 6.26
CA SER A 308 8.01 11.57 7.29
C SER A 308 8.04 12.54 8.48
N LEU A 309 7.79 12.03 9.69
CA LEU A 309 7.98 12.84 10.89
C LEU A 309 9.47 13.16 11.11
N THR A 310 10.36 12.27 10.69
CA THR A 310 11.81 12.47 10.74
C THR A 310 12.22 13.67 9.90
N ASP A 311 11.63 13.85 8.72
CA ASP A 311 11.94 14.96 7.81
C ASP A 311 11.48 16.29 8.43
N LEU A 312 10.28 16.31 9.02
CA LEU A 312 9.78 17.45 9.78
C LEU A 312 10.75 17.86 10.90
N LEU A 313 11.22 16.89 11.69
CA LEU A 313 12.16 17.12 12.79
C LEU A 313 13.54 17.59 12.28
N CYS A 314 14.07 16.97 11.22
CA CYS A 314 15.37 17.33 10.64
C CYS A 314 15.37 18.76 10.08
N ASN A 315 14.34 19.13 9.32
CA ASN A 315 14.18 20.49 8.79
C ASN A 315 14.04 21.53 9.91
N THR A 316 13.32 21.17 10.97
CA THR A 316 13.15 22.01 12.17
C THR A 316 14.49 22.18 12.92
N ALA A 317 15.29 21.11 13.03
CA ALA A 317 16.64 21.16 13.59
C ALA A 317 17.57 22.03 12.74
N GLY A 318 17.54 21.88 11.40
CA GLY A 318 18.27 22.73 10.46
C GLY A 318 17.94 24.22 10.63
N THR A 319 16.65 24.55 10.73
CA THR A 319 16.19 25.92 11.01
C THR A 319 16.78 26.44 12.32
N THR A 320 16.75 25.62 13.38
CA THR A 320 17.27 25.99 14.70
C THR A 320 18.78 26.22 14.68
N ILE A 321 19.54 25.36 13.99
CA ILE A 321 20.98 25.52 13.78
C ILE A 321 21.27 26.82 13.03
N GLY A 322 20.53 27.13 11.98
CA GLY A 322 20.65 28.40 11.24
C GLY A 322 20.46 29.62 12.15
N VAL A 323 19.47 29.59 13.04
CA VAL A 323 19.22 30.65 14.02
C VAL A 323 20.39 30.81 14.99
N ILE A 324 20.96 29.71 15.48
CA ILE A 324 22.14 29.73 16.38
C ILE A 324 23.36 30.31 15.68
N LEU A 325 23.60 29.92 14.42
CA LEU A 325 24.69 30.47 13.61
C LEU A 325 24.53 31.97 13.39
N PHE A 326 23.31 32.41 13.05
CA PHE A 326 23.01 33.84 12.92
C PHE A 326 23.22 34.59 14.24
N HIS A 327 22.74 34.04 15.35
CA HIS A 327 22.92 34.64 16.68
C HIS A 327 24.40 34.84 17.01
N THR A 328 25.22 33.81 16.78
CA THR A 328 26.66 33.83 17.05
C THR A 328 27.36 34.87 16.16
N PHE A 329 27.05 34.86 14.85
CA PHE A 329 27.60 35.80 13.88
C PHE A 329 27.24 37.26 14.21
N HIS A 330 25.96 37.51 14.50
CA HIS A 330 25.47 38.82 14.91
C HIS A 330 26.15 39.27 16.21
N ARG A 331 26.26 38.38 17.21
CA ARG A 331 26.94 38.73 18.47
C ARG A 331 28.40 39.11 18.25
N LEU A 332 29.16 38.37 17.45
CA LEU A 332 30.59 38.64 17.20
C LEU A 332 30.81 40.00 16.53
N ILE A 333 30.01 40.35 15.51
CA ILE A 333 30.12 41.63 14.80
C ILE A 333 29.74 42.82 15.69
N PHE A 334 28.69 42.67 16.50
CA PHE A 334 28.19 43.76 17.33
C PHE A 334 28.84 43.83 18.72
N SER A 335 29.52 42.77 19.19
CA SER A 335 30.39 42.85 20.38
C SER A 335 31.72 43.53 20.05
N SER A 336 32.31 43.27 18.88
CA SER A 336 33.57 43.93 18.48
C SER A 336 33.44 45.44 18.28
N LYS A 337 32.22 45.97 18.16
CA LYS A 337 31.95 47.42 18.08
C LYS A 337 31.86 48.11 19.45
N ARG A 338 31.81 47.37 20.56
CA ARG A 338 31.79 47.95 21.92
C ARG A 338 33.17 48.20 22.50
N ASP A 339 34.21 47.56 21.98
CA ASP A 339 35.58 47.66 22.53
C ASP A 339 36.42 48.80 21.91
N TYR A 340 35.79 49.72 21.16
CA TYR A 340 36.44 50.84 20.46
C TYR A 340 35.94 52.24 20.90
N TYR A 341 35.23 52.33 22.03
CA TYR A 341 34.79 53.62 22.60
C TYR A 341 35.21 53.76 24.06
#